data_AF-A0A2E7QTC1-F1
#
_entry.id   AF-A0A2E7QTC1-F1
#
_cell.length_a   1.000
_cell.length_b   1.000
_cell.length_c   1.000
_cell.angle_alpha   90.00
_cell.angle_beta   90.00
_cell.angle_gamma   90.00
#
_symmetry.space_group_name_H-M   'P 1'
#
loop_
_entity.id
_entity.type
_entity.pdbx_description
1 polymer ?
#
loop_
_entity_poly.entity_id
_entity_poly.type
_entity_poly.pdbx_seq_one_letter_code
_entity_poly.pdbx_strand_id
1 'polypeptide(L)'
;MYTKQRRIDLIQTFEGLECEICGHPEVQNLVWYPHHKKIRHNLLRFGKRSEEFEDAKKLIEQSIPVCLHCREDRYYALLIGEDKDPRWPMIIIID
;
A
#
# COMPACT_ATOMS: atom_id res chain seq x y z
N MET A 1 10.03 3.04 -18.96
CA MET A 1 10.69 2.27 -17.88
C MET A 1 10.94 3.20 -16.70
N TYR A 2 10.52 2.87 -15.48
CA TYR A 2 10.79 3.73 -14.30
C TYR A 2 12.28 3.71 -13.95
N THR A 3 12.80 4.82 -13.43
CA THR A 3 14.20 4.87 -12.97
C THR A 3 14.39 3.97 -11.76
N LYS A 4 15.61 3.41 -11.61
CA LYS A 4 15.98 2.58 -10.45
C LYS A 4 15.71 3.33 -9.14
N GLN A 5 16.05 4.62 -9.09
CA GLN A 5 15.85 5.45 -7.91
C GLN A 5 14.39 5.55 -7.50
N ARG A 6 13.45 5.75 -8.44
CA ARG A 6 12.02 5.85 -8.08
C ARG A 6 11.45 4.56 -7.49
N ARG A 7 11.96 3.40 -7.92
CA ARG A 7 11.58 2.11 -7.33
C ARG A 7 12.13 1.95 -5.91
N ILE A 8 13.36 2.43 -5.67
CA ILE A 8 13.96 2.48 -4.34
C ILE A 8 13.14 3.43 -3.44
N ASP A 9 12.82 4.63 -3.92
CA ASP A 9 12.01 5.61 -3.17
C ASP A 9 10.65 5.02 -2.74
N LEU A 10 10.01 4.19 -3.58
CA LEU A 10 8.79 3.46 -3.21
C LEU A 10 9.05 2.43 -2.09
N ILE A 11 10.12 1.63 -2.19
CA ILE A 11 10.46 0.64 -1.15
C ILE A 11 10.79 1.32 0.18
N GLN A 12 11.49 2.45 0.14
CA GLN A 12 11.85 3.23 1.32
C GLN A 12 10.65 3.78 2.08
N THR A 13 9.48 3.89 1.45
CA THR A 13 8.26 4.24 2.19
C THR A 13 7.93 3.22 3.27
N PHE A 14 8.37 1.96 3.12
CA PHE A 14 8.16 0.88 4.08
C PHE A 14 9.30 0.70 5.09
N GLU A 15 10.33 1.54 5.07
CA GLU A 15 11.49 1.37 5.93
C GLU A 15 11.11 1.42 7.42
N GLY A 16 11.48 0.36 8.16
CA GLY A 16 11.12 0.21 9.57
C GLY A 16 9.68 -0.24 9.83
N LEU A 17 8.91 -0.56 8.78
CA LEU A 17 7.55 -1.08 8.90
C LEU A 17 7.50 -2.58 8.65
N GLU A 18 6.45 -3.20 9.19
CA GLU A 18 6.08 -4.60 8.96
C GLU A 18 4.60 -4.69 8.59
N CYS A 19 4.15 -5.85 8.14
CA CYS A 19 2.72 -6.07 7.87
C CYS A 19 1.91 -5.92 9.17
N GLU A 20 0.95 -5.00 9.21
CA GLU A 20 0.09 -4.80 10.40
C GLU A 20 -0.82 -6.01 10.73
N ILE A 21 -1.01 -6.93 9.77
CA ILE A 21 -1.89 -8.08 9.93
C ILE A 21 -1.13 -9.31 10.46
N CYS A 22 0.07 -9.57 9.96
CA CYS A 22 0.81 -10.81 10.29
C CYS A 22 2.24 -10.58 10.79
N GLY A 23 2.72 -9.33 10.87
CA GLY A 23 4.08 -9.01 11.30
C GLY A 23 5.17 -9.35 10.29
N HIS A 24 4.83 -9.66 9.02
CA HIS A 24 5.84 -9.95 7.99
C HIS A 24 6.77 -8.74 7.78
N PRO A 25 8.09 -8.86 7.98
CA PRO A 25 8.99 -7.70 8.04
C PRO A 25 9.63 -7.35 6.69
N GLU A 26 9.48 -8.18 5.66
CA GLU A 26 10.19 -7.95 4.40
C GLU A 26 9.52 -6.86 3.55
N VAL A 27 10.14 -5.68 3.51
CA VAL A 27 9.65 -4.48 2.79
C VAL A 27 9.35 -4.71 1.31
N GLN A 28 10.06 -5.63 0.64
CA GLN A 28 9.81 -5.96 -0.77
C GLN A 28 8.45 -6.62 -1.01
N ASN A 29 7.84 -7.18 0.04
CA ASN A 29 6.53 -7.84 -0.01
C ASN A 29 5.41 -6.96 0.54
N LEU A 30 5.73 -5.76 1.03
CA LEU A 30 4.74 -4.85 1.59
C LEU A 30 4.09 -3.98 0.52
N VAL A 31 2.81 -3.66 0.76
CA VAL A 31 1.99 -2.77 -0.04
C VAL A 31 1.18 -1.87 0.88
N TRP A 32 0.94 -0.64 0.42
CA TRP A 32 0.09 0.33 1.10
C TRP A 32 -1.38 0.04 0.85
N TYR A 33 -2.06 -0.54 1.82
CA TYR A 33 -3.47 -0.86 1.67
C TYR A 33 -4.35 0.29 2.16
N PRO A 34 -5.40 0.72 1.42
CA PRO A 34 -5.86 0.17 0.13
C PRO A 34 -5.25 0.86 -1.11
N HIS A 35 -4.45 1.91 -0.93
CA HIS A 35 -4.13 2.86 -2.00
C HIS A 35 -2.88 2.55 -2.83
N HIS A 36 -2.28 1.35 -2.70
CA HIS A 36 -0.97 0.99 -3.25
C HIS A 36 -0.86 1.31 -4.75
N LYS A 37 -1.89 1.00 -5.54
CA LYS A 37 -1.89 1.25 -6.99
C LYS A 37 -1.73 2.73 -7.30
N LYS A 38 -2.46 3.61 -6.59
CA LYS A 38 -2.43 5.06 -6.79
C LYS A 38 -1.13 5.66 -6.27
N ILE A 39 -0.67 5.25 -5.07
CA ILE A 39 0.62 5.66 -4.50
C ILE A 39 1.76 5.31 -5.45
N ARG A 40 1.81 4.06 -5.91
CA ARG A 40 2.82 3.59 -6.87
C ARG A 40 2.77 4.37 -8.18
N HIS A 41 1.57 4.64 -8.71
CA HIS A 41 1.43 5.45 -9.92
C HIS A 41 2.03 6.85 -9.72
N ASN A 42 1.65 7.50 -8.62
CA ASN A 42 2.05 8.87 -8.32
C ASN A 42 3.56 8.99 -8.08
N LEU A 43 4.13 8.15 -7.22
CA LEU A 43 5.57 8.17 -6.90
C LEU A 43 6.47 7.80 -8.09
N LEU A 44 6.05 6.84 -8.92
CA LEU A 44 6.89 6.36 -10.03
C LEU A 44 6.79 7.23 -11.28
N ARG A 45 5.68 7.95 -11.48
CA ARG A 45 5.45 8.74 -12.71
C ARG A 45 5.82 10.19 -12.52
N PHE A 46 5.45 10.81 -11.41
CA PHE A 46 5.57 12.25 -11.21
C PHE A 46 6.83 12.63 -10.41
N GLY A 47 7.19 13.91 -10.45
CA GLY A 47 8.37 14.44 -9.75
C GLY A 47 8.06 14.82 -8.30
N LYS A 48 9.09 14.95 -7.46
CA LYS A 48 8.95 15.26 -6.02
C LYS A 48 8.29 16.61 -5.67
N ARG A 49 8.05 17.48 -6.67
CA ARG A 49 7.41 18.80 -6.52
C ARG A 49 6.00 18.85 -7.14
N SER A 50 5.49 17.72 -7.60
CA SER A 50 4.16 17.63 -8.21
C SER A 50 3.08 17.45 -7.14
N GLU A 51 1.87 17.90 -7.44
CA GLU A 51 0.70 17.69 -6.57
C GLU A 51 0.43 16.19 -6.37
N GLU A 52 0.63 15.37 -7.42
CA GLU A 52 0.45 13.93 -7.34
C GLU A 52 1.42 13.27 -6.35
N PHE A 53 2.65 13.78 -6.25
CA PHE A 53 3.62 13.29 -5.28
C PHE A 53 3.20 13.61 -3.84
N GLU A 54 2.67 14.80 -3.59
CA GLU A 54 2.10 15.15 -2.28
C GLU A 54 0.84 14.35 -1.96
N ASP A 55 -0.01 14.11 -2.96
CA ASP A 55 -1.17 13.23 -2.79
C ASP A 55 -0.75 11.79 -2.47
N ALA A 56 0.36 11.31 -3.04
CA ALA A 56 0.89 9.99 -2.68
C ALA A 56 1.24 9.89 -1.20
N LYS A 57 1.82 10.95 -0.61
CA LYS A 57 2.14 10.98 0.82
C LYS A 57 0.88 10.95 1.68
N LYS A 58 -0.13 11.76 1.35
CA LYS A 58 -1.43 11.74 2.04
C LYS A 58 -2.09 10.36 1.98
N LEU A 59 -2.03 9.70 0.81
CA LEU A 59 -2.55 8.35 0.65
C LEU A 59 -1.77 7.32 1.48
N ILE A 60 -0.46 7.50 1.66
CA ILE A 60 0.36 6.67 2.56
C ILE A 60 -0.11 6.84 4.01
N GLU A 61 -0.33 8.07 4.47
CA GLU A 61 -0.83 8.36 5.83
C GLU A 61 -2.23 7.77 6.09
N GLN A 62 -3.02 7.58 5.02
CA GLN A 62 -4.35 6.95 5.06
C GLN A 62 -4.30 5.43 4.82
N SER A 63 -3.12 4.87 4.62
CA SER A 63 -2.92 3.45 4.34
C SER A 63 -2.23 2.76 5.51
N ILE A 64 -2.39 1.44 5.55
CA ILE A 64 -1.60 0.55 6.42
C ILE A 64 -0.64 -0.28 5.57
N PRO A 65 0.57 -0.61 6.05
CA PRO A 65 1.46 -1.54 5.39
C PRO A 65 0.95 -2.97 5.62
N VAL A 66 0.70 -3.70 4.53
CA VAL A 66 0.34 -5.13 4.60
C VAL A 66 1.16 -5.92 3.60
N CYS A 67 1.43 -7.19 3.88
CA CYS A 67 2.08 -8.05 2.90
C CYS A 67 1.09 -8.45 1.78
N LEU A 68 1.65 -8.80 0.63
CA LEU A 68 0.87 -9.27 -0.52
C LEU A 68 -0.07 -10.44 -0.16
N HIS A 69 0.39 -11.40 0.66
CA HIS A 69 -0.44 -12.54 1.07
C HIS A 69 -1.67 -12.10 1.87
N CYS A 70 -1.50 -11.30 2.93
CA CYS A 70 -2.64 -10.82 3.72
C CYS A 70 -3.62 -10.01 2.87
N ARG A 71 -3.13 -9.23 1.90
CA ARG A 71 -4.01 -8.50 0.97
C ARG A 71 -4.87 -9.46 0.14
N GLU A 72 -4.26 -10.48 -0.46
CA GLU A 72 -5.01 -11.45 -1.28
C GLU A 72 -5.96 -12.28 -0.43
N ASP A 73 -5.53 -12.74 0.75
CA ASP A 73 -6.37 -13.48 1.69
C ASP A 73 -7.62 -12.68 2.07
N ARG A 74 -7.48 -11.37 2.32
CA ARG A 74 -8.63 -10.50 2.56
C ARG A 74 -9.54 -10.39 1.33
N TYR A 75 -8.99 -10.25 0.14
CA TYR A 75 -9.82 -10.18 -1.07
C TYR A 75 -10.64 -11.48 -1.25
N TYR A 76 -10.05 -12.63 -0.98
CA TYR A 76 -10.80 -13.89 -0.94
C TYR A 76 -11.86 -13.90 0.16
N ALA A 77 -11.52 -13.50 1.39
CA ALA A 77 -12.45 -13.44 2.51
C ALA A 77 -13.65 -12.53 2.21
N LEU A 78 -13.43 -11.37 1.58
CA LEU A 78 -14.49 -10.46 1.14
C LEU A 78 -15.42 -11.12 0.12
N LEU A 79 -14.89 -11.88 -0.85
CA LEU A 79 -15.69 -12.56 -1.88
C LEU A 79 -16.60 -13.65 -1.29
N ILE A 80 -16.17 -14.33 -0.24
CA ILE A 80 -16.94 -15.40 0.42
C ILE A 80 -17.74 -14.91 1.64
N GLY A 81 -17.67 -13.61 1.97
CA GLY A 81 -18.39 -13.02 3.11
C GLY A 81 -17.80 -13.36 4.49
N GLU A 82 -16.51 -13.70 4.55
CA GLU A 82 -15.79 -14.08 5.77
C GLU A 82 -14.77 -13.03 6.24
N ASP A 83 -14.72 -11.83 5.68
CA ASP A 83 -13.85 -10.74 6.16
C ASP A 83 -14.30 -10.28 7.56
N LYS A 84 -13.58 -10.71 8.58
CA LYS A 84 -13.90 -10.48 10.01
C LYS A 84 -12.79 -9.80 10.79
N ASP A 85 -11.62 -9.57 10.18
CA ASP A 85 -10.48 -9.03 10.90
C ASP A 85 -10.62 -7.51 11.05
N PRO A 86 -10.79 -7.00 12.29
CA PRO A 86 -11.11 -5.59 12.53
C PRO A 86 -9.90 -4.66 12.32
N ARG A 87 -8.68 -5.20 12.14
CA ARG A 87 -7.46 -4.41 11.90
C ARG A 87 -7.45 -3.76 10.53
N TRP A 88 -8.26 -4.30 9.63
CA TRP A 88 -8.37 -3.78 8.29
C TRP A 88 -9.14 -2.47 8.25
N PRO A 89 -8.64 -1.43 7.54
CA PRO A 89 -9.42 -0.22 7.34
C PRO A 89 -10.70 -0.54 6.56
N MET A 90 -11.79 0.14 6.94
CA MET A 90 -13.07 0.09 6.25
C MET A 90 -12.85 0.52 4.79
N ILE A 91 -13.08 -0.40 3.85
CA ILE A 91 -13.03 -0.06 2.43
C ILE A 91 -14.33 0.67 2.13
N ILE A 92 -14.28 1.97 1.86
CA ILE A 92 -15.31 2.60 1.05
C ILE A 92 -14.95 2.20 -0.38
N ILE A 93 -15.61 1.19 -0.93
CA ILE A 93 -15.52 0.88 -2.36
C ILE A 93 -16.15 2.10 -3.05
N ILE A 94 -15.31 3.03 -3.51
CA ILE A 94 -15.73 4.08 -4.42
C ILE A 94 -15.43 3.50 -5.80
N ASP A 95 -16.49 3.02 -6.45
CA ASP A 95 -16.50 2.58 -7.84
C ASP A 95 -15.99 3.67 -8.80
#